data_AF-A0A2W5XB56-F1
#
_entry.id   AF-A0A2W5XB56-F1
#
_cell.length_a   1.000
_cell.length_b   1.000
_cell.length_c   1.000
_cell.angle_alpha   90.00
_cell.angle_beta   90.00
_cell.angle_gamma   90.00
#
_symmetry.space_group_name_H-M   'P 1'
#
loop_
_entity.id
_entity.type
_entity.pdbx_description
1 polymer ?
#
loop_
_entity_poly.entity_id
_entity_poly.type
_entity_poly.pdbx_seq_one_letter_code
_entity_poly.pdbx_strand_id
1 'polypeptide(L)'
;MTSAAFDRNVIPTGWMHPIAGRTLVRTRRYPISALLALALSAMMIPVDRAVAYDPAAAALYANGWWNSYNDVQYPRFGNDCTNYVSQAVHAGGYSMHYKGTSNPWYYYFDGFWGWSNSGSWSVVSDYRTFLQRDIPGGWVVSNEYGRQTASSQGVAGDVVFYAWYNDRTFNTNSHASIVVATAGSATHGGAYGNLVDAHTNARYREYWTLYYYNSLWPSTYAEVWHVSSTNR
;
A
#
# COMPACT_ATOMS: atom_id res chain seq x y z
N MET A 1 9.96 103.78 -26.69
CA MET A 1 11.35 103.83 -27.19
C MET A 1 11.85 102.39 -27.26
N THR A 2 12.22 101.99 -28.46
CA THR A 2 12.60 100.65 -28.93
C THR A 2 14.10 100.39 -28.79
N SER A 3 14.50 99.17 -28.42
CA SER A 3 15.64 98.37 -28.95
C SER A 3 15.85 97.14 -28.03
N ALA A 4 15.71 95.88 -28.48
CA ALA A 4 16.68 95.06 -29.26
C ALA A 4 18.03 94.88 -28.49
N ALA A 5 18.69 93.72 -28.34
CA ALA A 5 18.63 92.41 -29.00
C ALA A 5 19.46 91.32 -28.23
N PHE A 6 19.19 90.05 -28.56
CA PHE A 6 20.10 88.88 -28.75
C PHE A 6 20.97 88.22 -27.63
N ASP A 7 20.50 87.02 -27.20
CA ASP A 7 21.04 85.64 -27.38
C ASP A 7 22.42 85.13 -26.83
N ARG A 8 22.35 83.85 -26.37
CA ARG A 8 23.35 82.74 -26.30
C ARG A 8 24.09 82.37 -24.98
N ASN A 9 23.65 81.21 -24.46
CA ASN A 9 24.39 79.96 -24.16
C ASN A 9 25.56 79.86 -23.15
N VAL A 10 25.30 78.99 -22.14
CA VAL A 10 26.08 77.78 -21.72
C VAL A 10 27.28 77.90 -20.75
N ILE A 11 27.26 76.93 -19.82
CA ILE A 11 27.98 76.55 -18.56
C ILE A 11 29.51 76.31 -18.68
N PRO A 12 30.33 76.25 -17.60
CA PRO A 12 30.50 75.03 -16.73
C PRO A 12 30.71 75.29 -15.20
N THR A 13 30.03 74.58 -14.29
CA THR A 13 30.44 73.41 -13.44
C THR A 13 31.59 73.57 -12.43
N GLY A 14 31.31 73.26 -11.16
CA GLY A 14 32.21 72.49 -10.28
C GLY A 14 32.41 73.01 -8.85
N TRP A 15 32.31 72.08 -7.87
CA TRP A 15 32.73 72.12 -6.45
C TRP A 15 31.69 72.40 -5.35
N MET A 16 31.27 71.33 -4.65
CA MET A 16 31.10 71.31 -3.19
C MET A 16 31.03 69.86 -2.68
N HIS A 17 31.86 69.52 -1.69
CA HIS A 17 31.85 68.24 -0.97
C HIS A 17 30.87 68.28 0.23
N PRO A 18 30.19 67.18 0.58
CA PRO A 18 29.60 67.01 1.90
C PRO A 18 30.18 65.85 2.72
N ILE A 19 29.94 65.99 4.02
CA ILE A 19 30.51 65.37 5.21
C ILE A 19 30.00 63.94 5.44
N ALA A 20 30.90 63.04 5.87
CA ALA A 20 30.61 61.65 6.20
C ALA A 20 29.93 61.50 7.58
N GLY A 21 28.69 61.01 7.62
CA GLY A 21 27.95 60.62 8.81
C GLY A 21 27.83 59.09 8.93
N ARG A 22 28.22 58.55 10.09
CA ARG A 22 28.17 57.13 10.47
C ARG A 22 26.78 56.50 10.28
N THR A 23 26.74 55.37 9.56
CA THR A 23 25.55 54.52 9.41
C THR A 23 25.32 53.68 10.68
N LEU A 24 24.23 53.93 11.39
CA LEU A 24 23.70 53.00 12.41
C LEU A 24 22.87 51.92 11.71
N VAL A 25 23.37 50.69 11.70
CA VAL A 25 22.63 49.53 11.19
C VAL A 25 21.55 49.14 12.21
N ARG A 26 20.30 49.46 11.88
CA ARG A 26 19.13 49.03 12.65
C ARG A 26 18.82 47.58 12.31
N THR A 27 19.29 46.62 13.11
CA THR A 27 18.92 45.21 12.96
C THR A 27 17.43 45.02 13.27
N ARG A 28 16.63 44.75 12.24
CA ARG A 28 15.22 44.37 12.38
C ARG A 28 15.16 42.94 12.92
N ARG A 29 14.88 42.79 14.22
CA ARG A 29 14.57 41.48 14.82
C ARG A 29 13.18 41.08 14.35
N TYR A 30 13.08 40.01 13.57
CA TYR A 30 11.80 39.36 13.26
C TYR A 30 11.45 38.43 14.42
N PRO A 31 10.23 38.48 14.99
CA PRO A 31 9.84 37.51 16.02
C PRO A 31 9.76 36.13 15.39
N ILE A 32 10.34 35.15 16.08
CA ILE A 32 10.31 33.72 15.73
C ILE A 32 8.87 33.23 15.94
N SER A 33 7.98 33.55 15.00
CA SER A 33 6.58 33.11 15.05
C SER A 33 6.03 32.71 13.68
N ALA A 34 6.86 32.69 12.63
CA ALA A 34 6.43 32.43 11.25
C ALA A 34 7.23 31.32 10.57
N LEU A 35 7.68 30.31 11.32
CA LEU A 35 8.30 29.09 10.78
C LEU A 35 7.62 27.81 11.29
N LEU A 36 6.37 27.92 11.76
CA LEU A 36 5.63 26.82 12.39
C LEU A 36 4.18 26.76 11.87
N ALA A 37 4.00 26.87 10.56
CA ALA A 37 2.66 26.72 9.95
C ALA A 37 2.73 26.39 8.46
N LEU A 38 3.64 25.50 8.03
CA LEU A 38 3.65 24.99 6.66
C LEU A 38 4.37 23.63 6.54
N ALA A 39 4.24 22.78 7.55
CA ALA A 39 4.14 21.36 7.23
C ALA A 39 2.69 21.17 6.78
N LEU A 40 2.40 21.49 5.52
CA LEU A 40 1.21 20.94 4.89
C LEU A 40 1.31 19.44 5.13
N SER A 41 0.43 18.92 5.97
CA SER A 41 0.05 17.52 5.90
C SER A 41 -0.33 17.29 4.44
N ALA A 42 0.61 16.76 3.66
CA ALA A 42 0.26 15.97 2.51
C ALA A 42 -0.56 14.85 3.14
N MET A 43 -1.88 15.06 3.19
CA MET A 43 -2.84 14.00 3.35
C MET A 43 -2.49 13.09 2.18
N MET A 44 -1.64 12.10 2.45
CA MET A 44 -1.33 11.04 1.51
C MET A 44 -2.59 10.18 1.50
N ILE A 45 -3.66 10.72 0.91
CA ILE A 45 -4.63 9.87 0.25
C ILE A 45 -3.77 9.19 -0.80
N PRO A 46 -3.51 7.86 -0.71
CA PRO A 46 -2.99 7.18 -1.86
C PRO A 46 -3.98 7.50 -2.98
N VAL A 47 -3.55 8.31 -3.95
CA VAL A 47 -4.27 8.41 -5.20
C VAL A 47 -4.12 7.01 -5.76
N ASP A 48 -5.15 6.19 -5.56
CA ASP A 48 -5.34 4.95 -6.29
C ASP A 48 -5.26 5.38 -7.75
N ARG A 49 -4.08 5.19 -8.35
CA ARG A 49 -3.98 5.27 -9.78
C ARG A 49 -4.80 4.08 -10.23
N ALA A 50 -5.91 4.33 -10.92
CA ALA A 50 -6.76 3.33 -11.55
C ALA A 50 -5.98 2.57 -12.65
N VAL A 51 -4.91 1.91 -12.25
CA VAL A 51 -4.12 0.97 -13.01
C VAL A 51 -4.75 -0.37 -12.68
N ALA A 52 -4.98 -1.17 -13.72
CA ALA A 52 -5.54 -2.49 -13.50
C ALA A 52 -4.59 -3.33 -12.63
N TYR A 53 -5.16 -4.23 -11.82
CA TYR A 53 -4.41 -5.12 -10.94
C TYR A 53 -3.27 -5.84 -11.69
N ASP A 54 -2.04 -5.64 -11.20
CA ASP A 54 -0.81 -6.29 -11.63
C ASP A 54 -0.46 -7.43 -10.64
N PRO A 55 -0.73 -8.69 -11.01
CA PRO A 55 -0.46 -9.83 -10.14
C PRO A 55 1.04 -10.03 -9.85
N ALA A 56 1.92 -9.61 -10.77
CA ALA A 56 3.36 -9.71 -10.57
C ALA A 56 3.85 -8.70 -9.54
N ALA A 57 3.30 -7.48 -9.54
CA ALA A 57 3.58 -6.48 -8.52
C ALA A 57 3.10 -6.92 -7.13
N ALA A 58 1.92 -7.55 -7.03
CA ALA A 58 1.42 -8.13 -5.79
C ALA A 58 2.35 -9.23 -5.25
N ALA A 59 2.75 -10.17 -6.10
CA ALA A 59 3.70 -11.23 -5.75
C ALA A 59 5.08 -10.67 -5.36
N LEU A 60 5.54 -9.61 -6.01
CA LEU A 60 6.80 -8.94 -5.68
C LEU A 60 6.73 -8.27 -4.30
N TYR A 61 5.62 -7.58 -4.00
CA TYR A 61 5.39 -7.00 -2.69
C TYR A 61 5.45 -8.06 -1.59
N ALA A 62 4.73 -9.17 -1.78
CA ALA A 62 4.73 -10.29 -0.85
C ALA A 62 6.17 -10.81 -0.61
N ASN A 63 6.90 -11.14 -1.68
CA ASN A 63 8.29 -11.59 -1.57
C ASN A 63 9.20 -10.60 -0.83
N GLY A 64 8.94 -9.29 -0.93
CA GLY A 64 9.75 -8.27 -0.27
C GLY A 64 9.46 -8.12 1.22
N TRP A 65 8.23 -8.39 1.64
CA TRP A 65 7.75 -8.16 3.00
C TRP A 65 7.49 -9.44 3.81
N TRP A 66 7.74 -10.63 3.26
CA TRP A 66 7.41 -11.93 3.87
C TRP A 66 7.82 -12.14 5.35
N ASN A 67 8.84 -11.43 5.85
CA ASN A 67 9.34 -11.51 7.23
C ASN A 67 9.36 -10.17 7.99
N SER A 68 8.67 -9.15 7.50
CA SER A 68 8.68 -7.82 8.10
C SER A 68 7.35 -7.09 7.91
N TYR A 69 7.13 -6.04 8.71
CA TYR A 69 5.89 -5.26 8.62
C TYR A 69 6.14 -3.93 7.92
N ASN A 70 5.28 -3.58 6.95
CA ASN A 70 5.29 -2.27 6.30
C ASN A 70 4.47 -1.24 7.10
N ASP A 71 4.89 -1.00 8.36
CA ASP A 71 4.17 -0.17 9.34
C ASP A 71 4.12 1.32 8.97
N VAL A 72 4.98 1.75 8.03
CA VAL A 72 5.01 3.14 7.53
C VAL A 72 3.80 3.39 6.62
N GLN A 73 3.38 2.40 5.86
CA GLN A 73 2.32 2.54 4.86
C GLN A 73 1.00 1.90 5.30
N TYR A 74 1.01 0.95 6.24
CA TYR A 74 -0.15 0.13 6.57
C TYR A 74 -0.34 -0.09 8.07
N PRO A 75 -1.59 -0.40 8.51
CA PRO A 75 -1.84 -0.81 9.88
C PRO A 75 -1.15 -2.14 10.22
N ARG A 76 -0.68 -2.23 11.47
CA ARG A 76 -0.07 -3.43 12.04
C ARG A 76 -1.07 -4.21 12.89
N PHE A 77 -1.06 -5.53 12.77
CA PHE A 77 -1.83 -6.44 13.60
C PHE A 77 -0.95 -7.55 14.19
N GLY A 78 -1.41 -8.17 15.29
CA GLY A 78 -0.73 -9.35 15.86
C GLY A 78 -0.97 -10.62 15.02
N ASN A 79 -2.23 -10.88 14.65
CA ASN A 79 -2.60 -11.86 13.64
C ASN A 79 -2.92 -11.12 12.35
N ASP A 80 -2.00 -11.16 11.38
CA ASP A 80 -2.00 -10.23 10.26
C ASP A 80 -2.03 -10.90 8.88
N CYS A 81 -2.27 -12.21 8.79
CA CYS A 81 -2.31 -12.91 7.51
C CYS A 81 -3.18 -12.23 6.44
N THR A 82 -4.42 -11.84 6.75
CA THR A 82 -5.29 -11.11 5.82
C THR A 82 -4.76 -9.71 5.53
N ASN A 83 -4.27 -9.00 6.55
CA ASN A 83 -3.70 -7.66 6.37
C ASN A 83 -2.52 -7.70 5.39
N TYR A 84 -1.60 -8.64 5.56
CA TYR A 84 -0.46 -8.86 4.67
C TYR A 84 -0.88 -9.16 3.23
N VAL A 85 -1.85 -10.07 3.03
CA VAL A 85 -2.38 -10.37 1.70
C VAL A 85 -3.08 -9.15 1.10
N SER A 86 -3.87 -8.42 1.89
CA SER A 86 -4.52 -7.18 1.44
C SER A 86 -3.50 -6.13 1.01
N GLN A 87 -2.40 -5.98 1.75
CA GLN A 87 -1.29 -5.09 1.35
C GLN A 87 -0.68 -5.49 0.02
N ALA A 88 -0.41 -6.79 -0.18
CA ALA A 88 0.13 -7.28 -1.44
C ALA A 88 -0.83 -7.00 -2.61
N VAL A 89 -2.11 -7.29 -2.44
CA VAL A 89 -3.13 -7.04 -3.48
C VAL A 89 -3.30 -5.55 -3.76
N HIS A 90 -3.29 -4.71 -2.73
CA HIS A 90 -3.30 -3.25 -2.88
C HIS A 90 -2.04 -2.73 -3.58
N ALA A 91 -0.86 -3.23 -3.22
CA ALA A 91 0.40 -2.87 -3.87
C ALA A 91 0.45 -3.33 -5.34
N GLY A 92 -0.31 -4.37 -5.68
CA GLY A 92 -0.61 -4.77 -7.04
C GLY A 92 -1.58 -3.84 -7.79
N GLY A 93 -2.18 -2.84 -7.14
CA GLY A 93 -3.06 -1.87 -7.78
C GLY A 93 -4.56 -2.20 -7.74
N TYR A 94 -4.98 -3.13 -6.88
CA TYR A 94 -6.42 -3.29 -6.62
C TYR A 94 -6.89 -2.09 -5.78
N SER A 95 -7.77 -1.26 -6.36
CA SER A 95 -8.25 -0.06 -5.67
C SER A 95 -9.15 -0.37 -4.49
N MET A 96 -9.11 0.54 -3.52
CA MET A 96 -9.88 0.39 -2.29
C MET A 96 -11.36 0.73 -2.48
N HIS A 97 -12.21 -0.09 -1.87
CA HIS A 97 -13.63 0.12 -1.77
C HIS A 97 -13.92 0.78 -0.42
N TYR A 98 -13.95 2.11 -0.41
CA TYR A 98 -14.10 2.89 0.82
C TYR A 98 -15.47 2.72 1.50
N LYS A 99 -15.55 3.25 2.72
CA LYS A 99 -16.76 3.28 3.55
C LYS A 99 -17.95 3.89 2.77
N GLY A 100 -19.11 3.23 2.85
CA GLY A 100 -20.35 3.64 2.17
C GLY A 100 -20.66 2.85 0.88
N THR A 101 -19.73 2.02 0.41
CA THR A 101 -20.00 1.01 -0.62
C THR A 101 -20.72 -0.21 0.00
N SER A 102 -21.42 -0.99 -0.83
CA SER A 102 -22.08 -2.23 -0.41
C SER A 102 -21.10 -3.38 -0.11
N ASN A 103 -19.85 -3.25 -0.53
CA ASN A 103 -18.80 -4.24 -0.41
C ASN A 103 -17.44 -3.56 -0.09
N PRO A 104 -17.27 -3.00 1.12
CA PRO A 104 -16.08 -2.24 1.46
C PRO A 104 -14.85 -3.13 1.59
N TRP A 105 -13.69 -2.61 1.21
CA TRP A 105 -12.34 -3.14 1.42
C TRP A 105 -11.39 -1.95 1.41
N TYR A 106 -10.97 -1.50 2.58
CA TYR A 106 -10.17 -0.28 2.71
C TYR A 106 -9.32 -0.28 3.97
N TYR A 107 -8.28 0.55 3.93
CA TYR A 107 -7.59 1.08 5.08
C TYR A 107 -7.27 2.56 4.85
N TYR A 108 -7.08 3.33 5.91
CA TYR A 108 -6.53 4.67 5.84
C TYR A 108 -5.99 5.12 7.19
N PHE A 109 -5.08 6.10 7.17
CA PHE A 109 -4.61 6.78 8.37
C PHE A 109 -5.35 8.11 8.54
N ASP A 110 -6.09 8.24 9.63
CA ASP A 110 -6.88 9.43 9.96
C ASP A 110 -6.16 10.33 10.97
N GLY A 111 -4.86 10.59 10.72
CA GLY A 111 -4.05 11.51 11.51
C GLY A 111 -4.17 11.30 13.02
N PHE A 112 -4.96 12.15 13.66
CA PHE A 112 -5.22 12.13 15.10
C PHE A 112 -5.90 10.83 15.59
N TRP A 113 -6.76 10.22 14.79
CA TRP A 113 -7.52 9.02 15.18
C TRP A 113 -6.79 7.71 14.87
N GLY A 114 -5.64 7.79 14.20
CA GLY A 114 -4.83 6.62 13.84
C GLY A 114 -5.38 5.84 12.65
N TRP A 115 -5.08 4.56 12.60
CA TRP A 115 -5.50 3.68 11.51
C TRP A 115 -6.98 3.29 11.60
N SER A 116 -7.65 3.27 10.44
CA SER A 116 -8.99 2.72 10.26
C SER A 116 -8.98 1.75 9.08
N ASN A 117 -9.77 0.68 9.16
CA ASN A 117 -9.89 -0.31 8.10
C ASN A 117 -11.25 -1.03 8.13
N SER A 118 -11.64 -1.66 7.02
CA SER A 118 -12.78 -2.56 6.97
C SER A 118 -12.44 -3.95 7.55
N GLY A 119 -13.45 -4.72 7.96
CA GLY A 119 -13.26 -6.13 8.35
C GLY A 119 -12.65 -6.94 7.23
N SER A 120 -13.08 -6.72 5.98
CA SER A 120 -12.51 -7.36 4.78
C SER A 120 -11.04 -7.04 4.52
N TRP A 121 -10.48 -5.98 5.10
CA TRP A 121 -9.04 -5.70 5.00
C TRP A 121 -8.21 -6.63 5.89
N SER A 122 -8.75 -7.04 7.04
CA SER A 122 -7.98 -7.70 8.11
C SER A 122 -8.55 -9.03 8.61
N VAL A 123 -9.71 -9.47 8.13
CA VAL A 123 -10.40 -10.70 8.55
C VAL A 123 -10.65 -11.61 7.35
N VAL A 124 -10.23 -12.88 7.46
CA VAL A 124 -10.27 -13.87 6.36
C VAL A 124 -11.68 -14.05 5.77
N SER A 125 -12.69 -14.27 6.60
CA SER A 125 -14.08 -14.47 6.16
C SER A 125 -14.60 -13.30 5.32
N ASP A 126 -14.30 -12.09 5.77
CA ASP A 126 -14.79 -10.86 5.18
C ASP A 126 -14.02 -10.55 3.89
N TYR A 127 -12.72 -10.85 3.85
CA TYR A 127 -11.91 -10.67 2.64
C TYR A 127 -12.33 -11.63 1.52
N ARG A 128 -12.55 -12.90 1.86
CA ARG A 128 -13.10 -13.89 0.92
C ARG A 128 -14.47 -13.44 0.39
N THR A 129 -15.34 -12.95 1.28
CA THR A 129 -16.66 -12.41 0.90
C THR A 129 -16.52 -11.18 -0.01
N PHE A 130 -15.56 -10.31 0.28
CA PHE A 130 -15.26 -9.14 -0.56
C PHE A 130 -14.89 -9.57 -1.98
N LEU A 131 -13.89 -10.43 -2.16
CA LEU A 131 -13.46 -10.91 -3.47
C LEU A 131 -14.60 -11.60 -4.24
N GLN A 132 -15.45 -12.35 -3.54
CA GLN A 132 -16.60 -13.02 -4.14
C GLN A 132 -17.69 -12.06 -4.63
N ARG A 133 -17.92 -10.97 -3.89
CA ARG A 133 -19.01 -10.02 -4.19
C ARG A 133 -18.57 -8.90 -5.10
N ASP A 134 -17.26 -8.64 -5.16
CA ASP A 134 -16.75 -7.58 -5.98
C ASP A 134 -16.78 -7.92 -7.47
N ILE A 135 -16.85 -6.91 -8.31
CA ILE A 135 -16.92 -7.06 -9.76
C ILE A 135 -15.85 -6.15 -10.38
N PRO A 136 -14.80 -6.71 -11.01
CA PRO A 136 -14.65 -8.11 -11.40
C PRO A 136 -14.20 -9.07 -10.27
N GLY A 137 -13.69 -8.56 -9.14
CA GLY A 137 -13.46 -9.36 -7.95
C GLY A 137 -12.46 -10.49 -8.14
N GLY A 138 -12.81 -11.65 -7.59
CA GLY A 138 -12.09 -12.90 -7.81
C GLY A 138 -13.00 -14.12 -7.79
N TRP A 139 -12.47 -15.25 -8.23
CA TRP A 139 -13.21 -16.52 -8.28
C TRP A 139 -12.31 -17.72 -7.96
N VAL A 140 -12.91 -18.78 -7.43
CA VAL A 140 -12.20 -20.02 -7.14
C VAL A 140 -11.76 -20.69 -8.45
N VAL A 141 -10.47 -20.95 -8.58
CA VAL A 141 -9.88 -21.74 -9.69
C VAL A 141 -9.46 -23.14 -9.26
N SER A 142 -9.20 -23.34 -7.97
CA SER A 142 -8.91 -24.67 -7.42
C SER A 142 -9.32 -24.74 -5.96
N ASN A 143 -9.68 -25.93 -5.50
CA ASN A 143 -9.88 -26.20 -4.09
C ASN A 143 -9.49 -27.65 -3.79
N GLU A 144 -8.93 -27.88 -2.61
CA GLU A 144 -8.37 -29.18 -2.25
C GLU A 144 -8.45 -29.44 -0.75
N TYR A 145 -8.40 -30.72 -0.40
CA TYR A 145 -8.09 -31.17 0.95
C TYR A 145 -6.68 -31.74 1.01
N GLY A 146 -5.97 -31.49 2.11
CA GLY A 146 -4.75 -32.22 2.37
C GLY A 146 -3.53 -31.77 1.56
N ARG A 147 -2.57 -32.69 1.43
CA ARG A 147 -1.33 -32.56 0.66
C ARG A 147 -1.60 -33.03 -0.77
N GLN A 148 -2.48 -32.32 -1.49
CA GLN A 148 -2.67 -32.60 -2.92
C GLN A 148 -1.51 -32.02 -3.74
N THR A 149 -1.09 -32.77 -4.77
CA THR A 149 0.13 -32.54 -5.56
C THR A 149 -0.11 -31.83 -6.89
N ALA A 150 -1.36 -31.54 -7.24
CA ALA A 150 -1.70 -30.91 -8.53
C ALA A 150 -1.65 -29.39 -8.42
N SER A 151 -1.11 -28.75 -9.46
CA SER A 151 -0.97 -27.29 -9.57
C SER A 151 -2.33 -26.64 -9.32
N SER A 152 -2.42 -25.72 -8.37
CA SER A 152 -3.69 -25.17 -7.90
C SER A 152 -4.40 -24.23 -8.89
N GLN A 153 -4.14 -24.36 -10.19
CA GLN A 153 -4.54 -23.49 -11.31
C GLN A 153 -4.24 -22.00 -11.12
N GLY A 154 -3.89 -21.57 -9.92
CA GLY A 154 -3.57 -20.21 -9.58
C GLY A 154 -2.24 -19.79 -10.14
N VAL A 155 -2.16 -18.49 -10.36
CA VAL A 155 -0.99 -17.78 -10.84
C VAL A 155 -0.44 -16.87 -9.75
N ALA A 156 0.76 -16.32 -9.95
CA ALA A 156 1.30 -15.32 -9.03
C ALA A 156 0.30 -14.15 -8.88
N GLY A 157 0.11 -13.66 -7.66
CA GLY A 157 -0.87 -12.65 -7.29
C GLY A 157 -2.25 -13.19 -6.92
N ASP A 158 -2.51 -14.50 -7.07
CA ASP A 158 -3.75 -15.12 -6.59
C ASP A 158 -3.71 -15.34 -5.08
N VAL A 159 -4.89 -15.36 -4.44
CA VAL A 159 -5.02 -15.51 -2.99
C VAL A 159 -5.39 -16.95 -2.65
N VAL A 160 -4.84 -17.50 -1.57
CA VAL A 160 -5.26 -18.80 -1.04
C VAL A 160 -5.90 -18.62 0.33
N PHE A 161 -7.10 -19.17 0.51
CA PHE A 161 -7.78 -19.23 1.81
C PHE A 161 -7.75 -20.64 2.35
N TYR A 162 -7.50 -20.79 3.66
CA TYR A 162 -7.43 -22.08 4.35
C TYR A 162 -8.46 -22.13 5.48
N ALA A 163 -9.41 -23.05 5.39
CA ALA A 163 -10.29 -23.40 6.49
C ALA A 163 -9.60 -24.46 7.37
N TRP A 164 -8.73 -24.01 8.28
CA TRP A 164 -7.88 -24.89 9.11
C TRP A 164 -8.64 -25.95 9.91
N TYR A 165 -9.88 -25.66 10.32
CA TYR A 165 -10.69 -26.52 11.20
C TYR A 165 -11.73 -27.37 10.47
N ASN A 166 -11.53 -27.62 9.17
CA ASN A 166 -12.33 -28.52 8.31
C ASN A 166 -13.81 -28.15 8.07
N ASP A 167 -14.31 -27.09 8.68
CA ASP A 167 -15.74 -26.76 8.63
C ASP A 167 -16.19 -26.11 7.30
N ARG A 168 -15.24 -25.84 6.39
CA ARG A 168 -15.44 -25.08 5.14
C ARG A 168 -16.10 -23.71 5.36
N THR A 169 -16.17 -23.22 6.59
CA THR A 169 -16.88 -21.98 6.90
C THR A 169 -16.03 -20.74 6.65
N PHE A 170 -14.72 -20.92 6.45
CA PHE A 170 -13.74 -19.83 6.32
C PHE A 170 -13.90 -18.76 7.41
N ASN A 171 -14.17 -19.18 8.66
CA ASN A 171 -14.40 -18.31 9.80
C ASN A 171 -13.15 -17.50 10.21
N THR A 172 -13.25 -16.72 11.29
CA THR A 172 -12.17 -15.86 11.82
C THR A 172 -10.87 -16.58 12.17
N ASN A 173 -10.90 -17.90 12.40
CA ASN A 173 -9.71 -18.70 12.68
C ASN A 173 -9.10 -19.35 11.42
N SER A 174 -9.59 -18.98 10.25
CA SER A 174 -9.02 -19.36 8.95
C SER A 174 -7.75 -18.58 8.66
N HIS A 175 -7.12 -18.88 7.53
CA HIS A 175 -5.87 -18.21 7.13
C HIS A 175 -5.90 -17.80 5.68
N ALA A 176 -5.05 -16.83 5.34
CA ALA A 176 -4.86 -16.34 3.99
C ALA A 176 -3.37 -16.31 3.66
N SER A 177 -3.04 -16.65 2.42
CA SER A 177 -1.71 -16.48 1.82
C SER A 177 -1.87 -15.96 0.40
N ILE A 178 -0.76 -15.60 -0.25
CA ILE A 178 -0.75 -15.16 -1.65
C ILE A 178 0.23 -16.01 -2.45
N VAL A 179 -0.19 -16.45 -3.63
CA VAL A 179 0.65 -17.18 -4.58
C VAL A 179 1.70 -16.22 -5.13
N VAL A 180 2.97 -16.59 -5.03
CA VAL A 180 4.11 -15.76 -5.44
C VAL A 180 4.91 -16.34 -6.60
N ALA A 181 4.76 -17.63 -6.86
CA ALA A 181 5.36 -18.30 -8.02
C ALA A 181 4.55 -19.54 -8.39
N THR A 182 4.55 -19.87 -9.68
CA THR A 182 4.08 -21.16 -10.18
C THR A 182 5.27 -22.04 -10.52
N ALA A 183 5.12 -23.36 -10.36
CA ALA A 183 6.16 -24.34 -10.69
C ALA A 183 7.55 -24.03 -10.06
N GLY A 184 7.58 -23.80 -8.75
CA GLY A 184 8.80 -23.60 -7.98
C GLY A 184 9.03 -24.69 -6.93
N SER A 185 10.27 -24.81 -6.47
CA SER A 185 10.63 -25.64 -5.31
C SER A 185 10.34 -24.87 -4.02
N ALA A 186 9.54 -25.47 -3.14
CA ALA A 186 9.23 -24.92 -1.84
C ALA A 186 10.49 -24.81 -0.99
N THR A 187 10.58 -23.75 -0.19
CA THR A 187 11.69 -23.52 0.72
C THR A 187 11.84 -24.69 1.72
N HIS A 188 10.73 -25.27 2.17
CA HIS A 188 10.75 -26.45 3.03
C HIS A 188 10.07 -27.69 2.42
N GLY A 189 10.50 -28.87 2.87
CA GLY A 189 9.87 -30.15 2.55
C GLY A 189 10.06 -30.65 1.12
N GLY A 190 10.80 -29.92 0.27
CA GLY A 190 11.20 -30.33 -1.09
C GLY A 190 10.04 -30.49 -2.08
N ALA A 191 8.84 -30.01 -1.74
CA ALA A 191 7.69 -30.03 -2.63
C ALA A 191 7.92 -29.09 -3.82
N TYR A 192 7.36 -29.43 -4.98
CA TYR A 192 7.42 -28.63 -6.20
C TYR A 192 6.01 -28.29 -6.67
N GLY A 193 5.76 -27.04 -7.01
CA GLY A 193 4.45 -26.58 -7.47
C GLY A 193 4.24 -25.08 -7.25
N ASN A 194 3.00 -24.67 -7.01
CA ASN A 194 2.70 -23.29 -6.65
C ASN A 194 3.27 -22.97 -5.26
N LEU A 195 3.88 -21.79 -5.15
CA LEU A 195 4.51 -21.30 -3.93
C LEU A 195 3.73 -20.10 -3.40
N VAL A 196 3.61 -20.00 -2.08
CA VAL A 196 2.91 -18.92 -1.39
C VAL A 196 3.81 -18.25 -0.37
N ASP A 197 3.56 -16.96 -0.16
CA ASP A 197 4.04 -16.24 1.01
C ASP A 197 2.87 -16.00 1.98
N ALA A 198 3.15 -16.03 3.27
CA ALA A 198 2.14 -15.86 4.30
C ALA A 198 2.69 -15.20 5.57
N HIS A 199 1.77 -14.61 6.34
CA HIS A 199 2.05 -13.90 7.60
C HIS A 199 1.34 -14.56 8.80
N THR A 200 1.23 -13.89 9.96
CA THR A 200 1.02 -14.47 11.31
C THR A 200 2.19 -15.35 11.76
N ASN A 201 2.59 -16.32 10.93
CA ASN A 201 3.89 -16.95 10.95
C ASN A 201 4.52 -16.72 9.59
N ALA A 202 5.59 -15.94 9.51
CA ALA A 202 6.28 -15.62 8.27
C ALA A 202 6.63 -16.90 7.48
N ARG A 203 6.14 -16.99 6.23
CA ARG A 203 6.42 -18.06 5.28
C ARG A 203 6.93 -17.45 3.99
N TYR A 204 8.07 -17.95 3.51
CA TYR A 204 8.68 -17.54 2.26
C TYR A 204 8.65 -18.69 1.27
N ARG A 205 7.93 -18.51 0.17
CA ARG A 205 7.90 -19.41 -0.98
C ARG A 205 7.65 -20.85 -0.56
N GLU A 206 6.63 -21.06 0.26
CA GLU A 206 6.25 -22.37 0.75
C GLU A 206 5.25 -23.05 -0.18
N TYR A 207 5.19 -24.37 -0.14
CA TYR A 207 4.20 -25.10 -0.93
C TYR A 207 2.79 -24.63 -0.59
N TRP A 208 1.98 -24.34 -1.62
CA TRP A 208 0.71 -23.62 -1.49
C TRP A 208 -0.30 -24.21 -0.51
N THR A 209 -0.27 -25.51 -0.21
CA THR A 209 -1.17 -26.10 0.79
C THR A 209 -0.74 -25.83 2.23
N LEU A 210 0.48 -25.31 2.44
CA LEU A 210 1.12 -25.13 3.75
C LEU A 210 1.08 -26.37 4.64
N TYR A 211 0.95 -27.57 4.05
CA TYR A 211 0.74 -28.82 4.80
C TYR A 211 1.86 -29.11 5.80
N TYR A 212 3.07 -28.65 5.52
CA TYR A 212 4.23 -28.83 6.42
C TYR A 212 4.06 -28.07 7.75
N TYR A 213 3.24 -27.02 7.77
CA TYR A 213 3.07 -26.12 8.91
C TYR A 213 1.74 -26.26 9.63
N ASN A 214 0.93 -27.24 9.23
CA ASN A 214 -0.40 -27.42 9.77
C ASN A 214 -0.62 -28.89 10.12
N SER A 215 -0.69 -29.21 11.42
CA SER A 215 -0.98 -30.58 11.86
C SER A 215 -2.37 -31.08 11.44
N LEU A 216 -3.30 -30.18 11.12
CA LEU A 216 -4.64 -30.49 10.62
C LEU A 216 -4.70 -30.51 9.08
N TRP A 217 -3.54 -30.58 8.40
CA TRP A 217 -3.48 -30.51 6.94
C TRP A 217 -4.40 -31.50 6.23
N PRO A 218 -4.56 -32.78 6.65
CA PRO A 218 -5.41 -33.73 5.91
C PRO A 218 -6.86 -33.29 5.80
N SER A 219 -7.37 -32.57 6.81
CA SER A 219 -8.74 -32.10 6.88
C SER A 219 -8.90 -30.61 6.51
N THR A 220 -7.80 -29.90 6.28
CA THR A 220 -7.87 -28.48 5.89
C THR A 220 -8.37 -28.38 4.47
N TYR A 221 -9.43 -27.61 4.28
CA TYR A 221 -9.94 -27.25 2.97
C TYR A 221 -9.31 -25.93 2.54
N ALA A 222 -8.63 -25.93 1.41
CA ALA A 222 -8.01 -24.74 0.83
C ALA A 222 -8.72 -24.35 -0.47
N GLU A 223 -8.89 -23.05 -0.70
CA GLU A 223 -9.38 -22.49 -1.95
C GLU A 223 -8.35 -21.53 -2.53
N VAL A 224 -8.02 -21.70 -3.81
CA VAL A 224 -7.22 -20.75 -4.58
C VAL A 224 -8.15 -19.87 -5.39
N TRP A 225 -8.06 -18.57 -5.14
CA TRP A 225 -8.88 -17.53 -5.72
C TRP A 225 -8.06 -16.73 -6.72
N HIS A 226 -8.46 -16.80 -7.98
CA HIS A 226 -7.92 -15.91 -8.98
C HIS A 226 -8.40 -14.49 -8.73
N VAL A 227 -7.47 -13.55 -8.65
CA VAL A 227 -7.78 -12.12 -8.53
C VAL A 227 -7.77 -11.52 -9.92
N SER A 228 -8.92 -11.00 -10.37
CA SER A 228 -9.03 -10.50 -11.73
C SER A 228 -8.03 -9.38 -12.02
N SER A 229 -7.26 -9.52 -13.10
CA SER A 229 -6.34 -8.47 -13.57
C SER A 229 -7.06 -7.23 -14.09
N THR A 230 -8.39 -7.23 -14.12
CA THR A 230 -9.22 -6.09 -14.55
C THR A 230 -9.77 -5.27 -13.37
N ASN A 231 -9.51 -5.67 -12.13
CA ASN A 231 -9.79 -4.84 -10.95
C ASN A 231 -9.00 -3.54 -11.04
N ARG A 232 -9.63 -2.41 -10.70
CA ARG A 232 -9.11 -1.04 -10.86
C ARG A 232 -9.62 -0.14 -9.78
#